data_AF-A0A178IPX4-F1
#
_entry.id   AF-A0A178IPX4-F1
#
_cell.length_a   1.000
_cell.length_b   1.000
_cell.length_c   1.000
_cell.angle_alpha   90.00
_cell.angle_beta   90.00
_cell.angle_gamma   90.00
#
_symmetry.space_group_name_H-M   'P 1'
#
loop_
_entity.id
_entity.type
_entity.pdbx_description
1 polymer ?
#
loop_
_entity_poly.entity_id
_entity_poly.type
_entity_poly.pdbx_seq_one_letter_code
_entity_poly.pdbx_strand_id
1 'polypeptide(L)'
;MELSLQPQAAVCFVTQQPFEDGLRVASYLVRMPESGEIARRDLLEREQANYQPEGPVICRWVRAYKKRAPNENPERELKLTAESLFLTLADPATERTEDTTRLLQFLALMLERKRVLRPKGRTADGANQIFEHAKSKELYEVPVGELTPEFFAGVQEQLGVLVGGK
;
A
#
# COMPACT_ATOMS: atom_id res chain seq x y z
N MET A 1 -9.53 1.11 14.76
CA MET A 1 -8.59 0.08 14.28
C MET A 1 -7.31 0.75 13.84
N GLU A 2 -6.24 0.53 14.61
CA GLU A 2 -4.88 0.87 14.21
C GLU A 2 -4.25 -0.38 13.59
N LEU A 3 -3.96 -0.30 12.30
CA LEU A 3 -3.15 -1.30 11.62
C LEU A 3 -1.69 -0.95 11.90
N SER A 4 -1.00 -1.80 12.65
CA SER A 4 0.44 -1.68 12.90
C SER A 4 1.15 -2.73 12.06
N LEU A 5 1.65 -2.38 10.88
CA LEU A 5 2.43 -3.30 10.04
C LEU A 5 3.92 -2.98 10.10
N GLN A 6 4.74 -3.99 9.81
CA GLN A 6 6.19 -3.87 9.77
C GLN A 6 6.66 -2.92 8.64
N PRO A 7 7.76 -2.19 8.83
CA PRO A 7 8.38 -1.41 7.76
C PRO A 7 8.88 -2.31 6.64
N GLN A 8 9.24 -1.70 5.51
CA GLN A 8 9.85 -2.43 4.40
C GLN A 8 11.14 -3.12 4.83
N ALA A 9 11.27 -4.41 4.55
CA ALA A 9 12.48 -5.16 4.84
C ALA A 9 13.65 -4.70 3.95
N ALA A 10 14.87 -4.90 4.45
CA ALA A 10 16.11 -4.67 3.69
C ALA A 10 16.61 -5.93 2.97
N VAL A 11 15.97 -7.08 3.19
CA VAL A 11 16.33 -8.37 2.62
C VAL A 11 15.09 -9.07 2.06
N CYS A 12 15.29 -9.87 1.02
CA CYS A 12 14.27 -10.74 0.45
C CYS A 12 13.86 -11.81 1.46
N PHE A 13 12.57 -11.98 1.70
CA PHE A 13 12.08 -12.99 2.63
C PHE A 13 12.40 -14.43 2.18
N VAL A 14 12.34 -14.72 0.88
CA VAL A 14 12.63 -16.07 0.34
C VAL A 14 14.13 -16.36 0.31
N THR A 15 14.94 -15.47 -0.25
CA THR A 15 16.37 -15.75 -0.50
C THR A 15 17.30 -15.22 0.58
N GLN A 16 16.79 -14.41 1.52
CA GLN A 16 17.57 -13.67 2.52
C GLN A 16 18.62 -12.72 1.92
N GLN A 17 18.59 -12.49 0.61
CA GLN A 17 19.51 -11.59 -0.08
C GLN A 17 19.14 -10.12 0.23
N PRO A 18 20.13 -9.24 0.48
CA PRO A 18 19.88 -7.82 0.64
C PRO A 18 19.32 -7.22 -0.65
N PHE A 19 18.40 -6.28 -0.50
CA PHE A 19 17.92 -5.50 -1.63
C PHE A 19 18.96 -4.44 -2.02
N GLU A 20 19.22 -4.35 -3.31
CA GLU A 20 20.06 -3.32 -3.91
C GLU A 20 19.19 -2.25 -4.57
N ASP A 21 19.74 -1.05 -4.70
CA ASP A 21 19.04 0.07 -5.32
C ASP A 21 18.63 -0.26 -6.77
N GLY A 22 17.39 0.05 -7.13
CA GLY A 22 16.80 -0.25 -8.42
C GLY A 22 16.22 -1.66 -8.58
N LEU A 23 16.44 -2.59 -7.65
CA LEU A 23 15.83 -3.93 -7.74
C LEU A 23 14.31 -3.87 -7.55
N ARG A 24 13.57 -4.62 -8.36
CA ARG A 24 12.11 -4.71 -8.21
C ARG A 24 11.76 -5.60 -7.02
N VAL A 25 11.04 -5.01 -6.06
CA VAL A 25 10.59 -5.67 -4.83
C VAL A 25 9.09 -5.78 -4.86
N ALA A 26 8.60 -7.02 -4.76
CA ALA A 26 7.21 -7.35 -4.57
C ALA A 26 6.92 -7.44 -3.07
N SER A 27 6.05 -6.56 -2.59
CA SER A 27 5.62 -6.50 -1.20
C SER A 27 4.23 -7.10 -1.08
N TYR A 28 4.06 -7.99 -0.10
CA TYR A 28 2.82 -8.69 0.18
C TYR A 28 2.35 -8.33 1.59
N LEU A 29 1.07 -8.02 1.74
CA LEU A 29 0.40 -8.04 3.04
C LEU A 29 -0.35 -9.34 3.16
N VAL A 30 -0.05 -10.10 4.21
CA VAL A 30 -0.59 -11.45 4.44
C VAL A 30 -1.22 -11.48 5.81
N ARG A 31 -2.43 -12.01 5.93
CA ARG A 31 -3.04 -12.25 7.23
C ARG A 31 -2.53 -13.57 7.79
N MET A 32 -1.96 -13.53 8.98
CA MET A 32 -1.50 -14.72 9.68
C MET A 32 -2.72 -15.53 10.15
N PRO A 33 -2.83 -16.82 9.78
CA PRO A 33 -3.99 -17.63 10.11
C PRO A 33 -4.13 -17.86 11.62
N GLU A 34 -3.02 -17.89 12.35
CA GLU A 34 -3.01 -18.20 13.79
C GLU A 34 -3.35 -16.97 14.67
N SER A 35 -2.76 -15.81 14.39
CA SER A 35 -2.98 -14.60 15.19
C SER A 35 -4.01 -13.64 14.61
N GLY A 36 -4.38 -13.79 13.34
CA GLY A 36 -5.22 -12.84 12.61
C GLY A 36 -4.53 -11.50 12.33
N GLU A 37 -3.27 -11.34 12.72
CA GLU A 37 -2.46 -10.15 12.47
C GLU A 37 -2.03 -10.06 11.01
N ILE A 38 -1.71 -8.86 10.56
CA ILE A 38 -1.24 -8.64 9.19
C ILE A 38 0.28 -8.53 9.20
N ALA A 39 0.94 -9.45 8.48
CA ALA A 39 2.38 -9.44 8.25
C ALA A 39 2.71 -8.85 6.88
N ARG A 40 3.83 -8.13 6.79
CA ARG A 40 4.40 -7.69 5.51
C ARG A 40 5.52 -8.64 5.10
N ARG A 41 5.52 -9.08 3.84
CA ARG A 41 6.56 -9.95 3.26
C ARG A 41 7.09 -9.28 2.00
N ASP A 42 8.36 -8.85 2.05
CA ASP A 42 9.03 -8.23 0.91
C ASP A 42 9.93 -9.25 0.20
N LEU A 43 9.82 -9.30 -1.11
CA LEU A 43 10.46 -10.31 -1.95
C LEU A 43 11.08 -9.65 -3.16
N LEU A 44 12.17 -10.23 -3.66
CA LEU A 44 12.61 -9.91 -5.02
C LEU A 44 11.52 -10.37 -5.99
N GLU A 45 11.17 -9.53 -6.95
CA GLU A 45 10.10 -9.85 -7.91
C GLU A 45 10.39 -11.15 -8.67
N ARG A 46 11.67 -11.41 -9.01
CA ARG A 46 12.10 -12.67 -9.64
C ARG A 46 11.85 -13.92 -8.79
N GLU A 47 11.79 -13.76 -7.46
CA GLU A 47 11.59 -14.85 -6.50
C GLU A 47 10.12 -15.03 -6.11
N GLN A 48 9.19 -14.27 -6.70
CA GLN A 48 7.78 -14.33 -6.35
C GLN A 48 7.16 -15.73 -6.57
N ALA A 49 7.63 -16.46 -7.59
CA ALA A 49 7.15 -17.81 -7.89
C ALA A 49 7.56 -18.84 -6.82
N ASN A 50 8.62 -18.54 -6.07
CA ASN A 50 9.14 -19.37 -4.98
C ASN A 50 8.46 -19.04 -3.64
N TYR A 51 7.61 -18.02 -3.60
CA TYR A 51 6.94 -17.59 -2.39
C TYR A 51 5.58 -18.26 -2.22
N GLN A 52 5.43 -18.98 -1.11
CA GLN A 52 4.16 -19.54 -0.67
C GLN A 52 3.66 -18.70 0.52
N PRO A 53 2.56 -17.95 0.37
CA PRO A 53 2.04 -17.15 1.48
C PRO A 53 1.47 -18.05 2.57
N GLU A 54 1.79 -17.71 3.82
CA GLU A 54 1.36 -18.45 5.02
C GLU A 54 -0.15 -18.33 5.28
N GLY A 55 -0.83 -17.40 4.61
CA GLY A 55 -2.25 -17.13 4.74
C GLY A 55 -2.79 -16.31 3.56
N PRO A 56 -4.02 -15.80 3.64
CA PRO A 56 -4.61 -15.03 2.55
C PRO A 56 -3.82 -13.73 2.32
N VAL A 57 -3.48 -13.49 1.05
CA VAL A 57 -2.84 -12.26 0.60
C VAL A 57 -3.90 -11.17 0.49
N ILE A 58 -3.70 -10.08 1.23
CA ILE A 58 -4.57 -8.91 1.28
C ILE A 58 -4.29 -7.97 0.12
N CYS A 59 -3.00 -7.71 -0.09
CA CYS A 59 -2.54 -6.77 -1.08
C CYS A 59 -1.14 -7.15 -1.52
N ARG A 60 -0.87 -6.92 -2.80
CA ARG A 60 0.46 -7.04 -3.39
C ARG A 60 0.72 -5.79 -4.22
N TRP A 61 1.88 -5.18 -4.02
CA TRP A 61 2.39 -4.13 -4.91
C TRP A 61 3.85 -4.40 -5.24
N VAL A 62 4.29 -3.87 -6.37
CA VAL A 62 5.69 -3.95 -6.80
C VAL A 62 6.24 -2.53 -6.91
N ARG A 63 7.46 -2.32 -6.40
CA ARG A 63 8.18 -1.05 -6.55
C ARG A 63 9.66 -1.29 -6.71
N ALA A 64 10.36 -0.34 -7.33
CA ALA A 64 11.81 -0.32 -7.27
C ALA A 64 12.26 -0.08 -5.81
N TYR A 65 13.19 -0.89 -5.34
CA TYR A 65 13.86 -0.69 -4.06
C TYR A 65 14.74 0.52 -4.19
N LYS A 66 14.51 1.50 -3.31
CA LYS A 66 15.41 2.63 -3.15
C LYS A 66 15.98 2.55 -1.75
N LYS A 67 17.30 2.45 -1.65
CA LYS A 67 17.95 2.44 -0.34
C LYS A 67 17.75 3.82 0.27
N ARG A 68 17.20 3.86 1.48
CA ARG A 68 16.89 5.13 2.15
C ARG A 68 18.14 6.00 2.25
N ALA A 69 18.00 7.26 1.85
CA ALA A 69 19.02 8.26 2.19
C ALA A 69 18.93 8.57 3.70
N PRO A 70 20.04 8.85 4.38
CA PRO A 70 20.05 9.14 5.83
C PRO A 70 19.23 10.38 6.25
N ASN A 71 18.75 11.18 5.28
CA ASN A 71 17.90 12.36 5.51
C ASN A 71 16.41 12.13 5.16
N GLU A 72 16.01 10.89 4.84
CA GLU A 72 14.59 10.58 4.64
C GLU A 72 13.87 10.48 5.98
N ASN A 73 12.68 11.09 6.04
CA ASN A 73 11.93 11.27 7.26
C ASN A 73 11.64 9.92 7.95
N PRO A 74 12.19 9.65 9.16
CA PRO A 74 12.03 8.38 9.87
C PRO A 74 10.57 8.10 10.25
N GLU A 75 9.70 9.12 10.21
CA GLU A 75 8.26 8.98 10.36
C GLU A 75 7.62 8.09 9.28
N ARG A 76 8.24 7.93 8.10
CA ARG A 76 7.80 6.96 7.09
C ARG A 76 8.03 5.50 7.49
N GLU A 77 8.87 5.24 8.51
CA GLU A 77 9.15 3.88 9.04
C GLU A 77 8.23 3.50 10.20
N LEU A 78 7.55 4.48 10.80
CA LEU A 78 6.74 4.32 11.98
C LEU A 78 5.40 3.68 11.62
N LYS A 79 5.39 2.34 11.57
CA LYS A 79 4.23 1.46 11.36
C LYS A 79 3.52 1.73 10.03
N LEU A 80 3.33 0.69 9.20
CA LEU A 80 2.46 0.88 8.04
C LEU A 80 1.01 1.02 8.55
N THR A 81 0.53 2.25 8.61
CA THR A 81 -0.87 2.59 8.84
C THR A 81 -1.59 2.71 7.50
N ALA A 82 -2.90 2.89 7.49
CA ALA A 82 -3.64 3.21 6.26
C ALA A 82 -3.04 4.43 5.53
N GLU A 83 -2.48 5.40 6.27
CA GLU A 83 -1.77 6.56 5.72
C GLU A 83 -0.46 6.13 5.04
N SER A 84 0.42 5.40 5.73
CA SER A 84 1.71 4.98 5.17
C SER A 84 1.54 4.05 3.95
N LEU A 85 0.52 3.18 3.97
CA LEU A 85 0.17 2.35 2.82
C LEU A 85 -0.32 3.20 1.64
N PHE A 86 -1.20 4.18 1.89
CA PHE A 86 -1.63 5.13 0.86
C PHE A 86 -0.43 5.85 0.23
N LEU A 87 0.48 6.38 1.04
CA LEU A 87 1.69 7.06 0.56
C LEU A 87 2.55 6.14 -0.30
N THR A 88 2.63 4.85 0.05
CA THR A 88 3.37 3.84 -0.73
C THR A 88 2.71 3.57 -2.08
N LEU A 89 1.39 3.40 -2.11
CA LEU A 89 0.66 3.09 -3.35
C LEU A 89 0.46 4.31 -4.26
N ALA A 90 0.44 5.51 -3.69
CA ALA A 90 0.36 6.77 -4.42
C ALA A 90 1.68 7.13 -5.11
N ASP A 91 2.81 6.60 -4.61
CA ASP A 91 4.14 6.85 -5.14
C ASP A 91 4.24 6.42 -6.62
N PRO A 92 4.80 7.26 -7.51
CA PRO A 92 4.90 6.96 -8.94
C PRO A 92 5.86 5.79 -9.24
N ALA A 93 6.74 5.41 -8.31
CA ALA A 93 7.59 4.24 -8.45
C ALA A 93 6.87 2.92 -8.12
N THR A 94 5.65 2.98 -7.58
CA THR A 94 4.80 1.80 -7.38
C THR A 94 4.03 1.48 -8.65
N GLU A 95 4.09 0.21 -9.05
CA GLU A 95 3.39 -0.27 -10.23
C GLU A 95 1.87 -0.12 -10.06
N ARG A 96 1.24 0.58 -11.00
CA ARG A 96 -0.20 0.78 -11.04
C ARG A 96 -0.88 -0.43 -11.67
N THR A 97 -1.26 -1.40 -10.85
CA THR A 97 -2.19 -2.47 -11.23
C THR A 97 -3.64 -2.07 -10.92
N GLU A 98 -4.63 -2.76 -11.49
CA GLU A 98 -6.05 -2.54 -11.15
C GLU A 98 -6.29 -2.70 -9.64
N ASP A 99 -5.69 -3.74 -9.06
CA ASP A 99 -5.79 -4.08 -7.65
C ASP A 99 -5.18 -2.98 -6.74
N THR A 100 -3.98 -2.51 -7.09
CA THR A 100 -3.33 -1.39 -6.40
C THR A 100 -4.12 -0.10 -6.54
N THR A 101 -4.70 0.15 -7.71
CA THR A 101 -5.49 1.34 -8.00
C THR A 101 -6.77 1.36 -7.18
N ARG A 102 -7.49 0.23 -7.10
CA ARG A 102 -8.71 0.10 -6.29
C ARG A 102 -8.41 0.32 -4.81
N LEU A 103 -7.34 -0.29 -4.30
CA LEU A 103 -6.94 -0.10 -2.91
C LEU A 103 -6.50 1.35 -2.63
N LEU A 104 -5.75 1.97 -3.54
CA LEU A 104 -5.37 3.38 -3.44
C LEU A 104 -6.60 4.30 -3.36
N GLN A 105 -7.60 4.07 -4.21
CA GLN A 105 -8.87 4.80 -4.20
C GLN A 105 -9.60 4.63 -2.88
N PHE A 106 -9.71 3.40 -2.38
CA PHE A 106 -10.36 3.12 -1.11
C PHE A 106 -9.65 3.77 0.08
N LEU A 107 -8.31 3.67 0.13
CA LEU A 107 -7.50 4.32 1.16
C LEU A 107 -7.69 5.84 1.12
N ALA A 108 -7.75 6.45 -0.07
CA ALA A 108 -8.01 7.88 -0.22
C ALA A 108 -9.34 8.29 0.44
N LEU A 109 -10.43 7.54 0.19
CA LEU A 109 -11.74 7.79 0.80
C LEU A 109 -11.72 7.66 2.33
N MET A 110 -11.06 6.62 2.84
CA MET A 110 -10.93 6.43 4.29
C MET A 110 -10.16 7.57 4.96
N LEU A 111 -9.06 8.01 4.35
CA LEU A 111 -8.21 9.06 4.87
C LEU A 111 -8.86 10.45 4.73
N GLU A 112 -9.67 10.67 3.68
CA GLU A 112 -10.52 11.85 3.54
C GLU A 112 -11.51 11.95 4.72
N ARG A 113 -12.25 10.86 5.00
CA ARG A 113 -13.20 10.81 6.12
C ARG A 113 -12.53 11.07 7.48
N LYS A 114 -11.27 10.66 7.63
CA LYS A 114 -10.45 10.92 8.82
C LYS A 114 -9.76 12.28 8.83
N ARG A 115 -9.98 13.13 7.82
CA ARG A 115 -9.36 14.46 7.64
C ARG A 115 -7.82 14.43 7.51
N VAL A 116 -7.26 13.27 7.17
CA VAL A 116 -5.83 13.09 6.89
C VAL A 116 -5.51 13.57 5.47
N LEU A 117 -6.40 13.29 4.52
CA LEU A 117 -6.35 13.85 3.17
C LEU A 117 -7.44 14.91 2.99
N ARG A 118 -7.15 15.94 2.20
CA ARG A 118 -8.09 17.01 1.85
C ARG A 118 -8.23 17.10 0.33
N PRO A 119 -9.43 16.95 -0.24
CA PRO A 119 -9.62 17.10 -1.68
C PRO A 119 -9.34 18.54 -2.10
N LYS A 120 -8.58 18.70 -3.19
CA LYS A 120 -8.21 20.02 -3.77
C LYS A 120 -8.78 20.26 -5.16
N GLY A 121 -9.50 19.29 -5.70
CA GLY A 121 -10.09 19.33 -7.03
C GLY A 121 -9.65 18.14 -7.87
N ARG A 122 -9.81 18.25 -9.18
CA ARG A 122 -9.41 17.25 -10.16
C ARG A 122 -8.30 17.79 -11.05
N THR A 123 -7.55 16.89 -11.69
CA THR A 123 -6.64 17.26 -12.75
C THR A 123 -7.39 17.88 -13.93
N ALA A 124 -6.67 18.60 -14.80
CA ALA A 124 -7.25 19.27 -15.96
C ALA A 124 -8.02 18.31 -16.90
N ASP A 125 -7.57 17.05 -16.97
CA ASP A 125 -8.20 15.98 -17.75
C ASP A 125 -9.41 15.34 -17.04
N GLY A 126 -9.60 15.62 -15.74
CA GLY A 126 -10.67 15.06 -14.93
C GLY A 126 -10.45 13.60 -14.49
N ALA A 127 -9.41 12.93 -15.00
CA ALA A 127 -9.10 11.53 -14.73
C ALA A 127 -8.61 11.26 -13.31
N ASN A 128 -7.98 12.23 -12.63
CA ASN A 128 -7.47 12.06 -11.26
C ASN A 128 -8.10 13.10 -10.31
N GLN A 129 -8.39 12.65 -9.09
CA GLN A 129 -8.70 13.49 -7.95
C GLN A 129 -7.39 13.87 -7.24
N ILE A 130 -7.23 15.15 -6.94
CA ILE A 130 -6.07 15.70 -6.25
C ILE A 130 -6.38 15.79 -4.75
N PHE A 131 -5.51 15.19 -3.94
CA PHE A 131 -5.59 15.23 -2.48
C PHE A 131 -4.35 15.90 -1.89
N GLU A 132 -4.54 16.79 -0.91
CA GLU A 132 -3.46 17.34 -0.08
C GLU A 132 -3.35 16.53 1.21
N HIS A 133 -2.15 16.06 1.53
CA HIS A 133 -1.86 15.45 2.82
C HIS A 133 -1.82 16.52 3.92
N ALA A 134 -2.67 16.37 4.94
CA ALA A 134 -2.90 17.42 5.94
C ALA A 134 -1.63 17.80 6.71
N LYS A 135 -0.75 16.82 7.00
CA LYS A 135 0.51 16.99 7.74
C LYS A 135 1.64 17.48 6.83
N SER A 136 1.92 16.77 5.74
CA SER A 136 3.06 17.08 4.86
C SER A 136 2.82 18.21 3.87
N LYS A 137 1.54 18.56 3.59
CA LYS A 137 1.11 19.47 2.52
C LYS A 137 1.44 19.02 1.10
N GLU A 138 1.97 17.82 0.93
CA GLU A 138 2.19 17.19 -0.37
C GLU A 138 0.87 16.89 -1.08
N LEU A 139 0.89 16.99 -2.41
CA LEU A 139 -0.25 16.70 -3.28
C LEU A 139 -0.11 15.30 -3.88
N TYR A 140 -1.21 14.56 -3.89
CA TYR A 140 -1.29 13.20 -4.42
C TYR A 140 -2.41 13.09 -5.44
N GLU A 141 -2.12 12.44 -6.55
CA GLU A 141 -3.07 12.19 -7.64
C GLU A 141 -3.60 10.76 -7.56
N VAL A 142 -4.90 10.64 -7.29
CA VAL A 142 -5.60 9.36 -7.18
C VAL A 142 -6.55 9.24 -8.37
N PRO A 143 -6.50 8.15 -9.16
CA PRO A 143 -7.41 7.96 -10.27
C PRO A 143 -8.87 8.02 -9.80
N VAL A 144 -9.72 8.73 -10.53
CA VAL A 144 -11.16 8.76 -10.24
C VAL A 144 -11.72 7.40 -10.64
N GLY A 145 -12.18 6.64 -9.66
CA GLY A 145 -12.86 5.36 -9.86
C GLY A 145 -14.35 5.48 -9.58
N GLU A 146 -15.13 4.63 -10.23
CA GLU A 146 -16.53 4.47 -9.88
C GLU A 146 -16.65 3.65 -8.59
N LEU A 147 -17.33 4.22 -7.59
CA LEU A 147 -17.60 3.56 -6.31
C LEU A 147 -18.81 2.63 -6.45
N THR A 148 -18.68 1.64 -7.34
CA THR A 148 -19.74 0.66 -7.60
C THR A 148 -19.82 -0.39 -6.48
N PRO A 149 -20.95 -1.09 -6.34
CA PRO A 149 -21.04 -2.24 -5.44
C PRO A 149 -19.98 -3.31 -5.73
N GLU A 150 -19.63 -3.51 -7.01
CA GLU A 150 -18.57 -4.44 -7.44
C GLU A 150 -17.18 -3.97 -6.99
N PHE A 151 -16.92 -2.66 -7.05
CA PHE A 151 -15.72 -2.06 -6.47
C PHE A 151 -15.63 -2.35 -4.98
N PHE A 152 -16.71 -2.12 -4.23
CA PHE A 152 -16.74 -2.41 -2.80
C PHE A 152 -16.67 -3.90 -2.50
N ALA A 153 -17.23 -4.78 -3.34
CA ALA A 153 -17.14 -6.22 -3.17
C ALA A 153 -15.71 -6.73 -3.39
N GLY A 154 -15.02 -6.29 -4.44
CA GLY A 154 -13.61 -6.63 -4.68
C GLY A 154 -12.70 -6.07 -3.59
N VAL A 155 -12.94 -4.83 -3.18
CA VAL A 155 -12.22 -4.22 -2.07
C VAL A 155 -12.56 -4.92 -0.74
N GLN A 156 -13.79 -5.39 -0.51
CA GLN A 156 -14.18 -6.16 0.67
C GLN A 156 -13.63 -7.59 0.64
N GLU A 157 -13.36 -8.18 -0.51
CA GLU A 157 -12.60 -9.43 -0.60
C GLU A 157 -11.16 -9.19 -0.16
N GLN A 158 -10.56 -8.09 -0.61
CA GLN A 158 -9.22 -7.66 -0.19
C GLN A 158 -9.15 -7.20 1.28
N LEU A 159 -10.19 -6.53 1.79
CA LEU A 159 -10.23 -5.86 3.10
C LEU A 159 -11.07 -6.55 4.16
N GLY A 160 -11.95 -7.48 3.81
CA GLY A 160 -12.63 -8.37 4.75
C GLY A 160 -11.62 -9.20 5.54
N VAL A 161 -10.44 -9.39 4.94
CA VAL A 161 -9.22 -9.91 5.56
C VAL A 161 -8.54 -8.87 6.47
N LEU A 162 -8.64 -7.56 6.19
CA LEU A 162 -8.03 -6.45 6.94
C LEU A 162 -8.84 -5.99 8.16
N VAL A 163 -10.18 -6.05 8.11
CA VAL A 163 -11.08 -5.46 9.13
C VAL A 163 -11.67 -6.49 10.09
N GLY A 164 -11.53 -7.79 9.83
CA GLY A 164 -12.16 -8.79 10.68
C GLY A 164 -13.68 -8.63 10.64
N GLY A 165 -14.30 -9.18 9.59
CA GLY A 165 -15.73 -9.44 9.62
C GLY A 165 -16.03 -10.22 10.90
N LYS A 166 -16.84 -9.61 11.76
CA LYS A 166 -17.41 -10.29 12.91
C LYS A 166 -18.58 -11.15 12.43
#